data_AF-A0A495ZRQ3-F1
#
_entry.id   AF-A0A495ZRQ3-F1
#
_cell.length_a   1.000
_cell.length_b   1.000
_cell.length_c   1.000
_cell.angle_alpha   90.00
_cell.angle_beta   90.00
_cell.angle_gamma   90.00
#
_symmetry.space_group_name_H-M   'P 1'
#
loop_
_entity.id
_entity.type
_entity.pdbx_description
1 polymer ?
#
loop_
_entity_poly.entity_id
_entity_poly.type
_entity_poly.pdbx_seq_one_letter_code
_entity_poly.pdbx_strand_id
1 'polypeptide(L)'
;MLITLLLTSGCAHASDAAPLKTLSIDFRREVVENDKTEVSTGTVHYDAADARVVVEVKAPIKQIMVVKDNVLEIYYPVENRAFRFIAKARIPFPFVESLL
;
A
#
# COMPACT_ATOMS: atom_id res chain seq x y z
N MET A 1 -22.31 48.85 33.87
CA MET A 1 -22.67 47.58 33.21
C MET A 1 -21.40 46.78 33.02
N LEU A 2 -21.25 45.66 33.72
CA LEU A 2 -20.07 44.79 33.66
C LEU A 2 -20.47 43.53 32.88
N ILE A 3 -19.92 43.33 31.69
CA ILE A 3 -20.18 42.12 30.89
C ILE A 3 -19.03 41.16 31.16
N THR A 4 -19.32 40.09 31.90
CA THR A 4 -18.38 39.01 32.19
C THR A 4 -18.33 38.06 31.00
N LEU A 5 -17.25 38.09 30.23
CA LEU A 5 -17.01 37.18 29.11
C LEU A 5 -16.33 35.90 29.64
N LEU A 6 -17.10 34.82 29.81
CA LEU A 6 -16.54 33.48 30.08
C LEU A 6 -15.94 32.94 28.78
N LEU A 7 -14.60 32.93 28.67
CA LEU A 7 -13.90 32.13 27.65
C LEU A 7 -13.89 30.67 28.10
N THR A 8 -14.81 29.87 27.56
CA THR A 8 -14.68 28.41 27.60
C THR A 8 -13.57 28.00 26.63
N SER A 9 -12.38 27.77 27.17
CA SER A 9 -11.26 27.16 26.44
C SER A 9 -11.61 25.70 26.16
N GLY A 10 -12.26 25.45 25.04
CA GLY A 10 -12.41 24.10 24.50
C GLY A 10 -11.03 23.55 24.18
N CYS A 11 -10.59 22.53 24.92
CA CYS A 11 -9.45 21.72 24.52
C CYS A 11 -9.83 21.04 23.19
N ALA A 12 -9.44 21.66 22.08
CA ALA A 12 -9.34 20.97 20.82
C ALA A 12 -8.24 19.93 20.99
N HIS A 13 -8.61 18.70 21.33
CA HIS A 13 -7.72 17.57 21.20
C HIS A 13 -7.42 17.42 19.71
N ALA A 14 -6.30 17.99 19.27
CA ALA A 14 -5.68 17.62 18.01
C ALA A 14 -5.42 16.12 18.10
N SER A 15 -6.23 15.34 17.40
CA SER A 15 -5.95 13.93 17.14
C SER A 15 -4.73 13.90 16.22
N ASP A 16 -3.53 13.92 16.78
CA ASP A 16 -2.31 13.53 16.06
C ASP A 16 -2.44 12.04 15.74
N ALA A 17 -3.01 11.72 14.58
CA ALA A 17 -2.92 10.39 14.02
C ALA A 17 -1.43 10.12 13.78
N ALA A 18 -0.86 9.21 14.56
CA ALA A 18 0.53 8.83 14.38
C ALA A 18 0.75 8.33 12.94
N PRO A 19 1.82 8.77 12.25
CA PRO A 19 2.04 8.38 10.87
C PRO A 19 2.20 6.86 10.77
N LEU A 20 1.58 6.29 9.75
CA LEU A 20 1.61 4.85 9.49
C LEU A 20 3.05 4.40 9.19
N LYS A 21 3.62 3.58 10.07
CA LYS A 21 5.00 3.08 9.92
C LYS A 21 5.08 1.87 9.01
N THR A 22 4.18 0.92 9.21
CA THR A 22 4.11 -0.33 8.47
C THR A 22 2.65 -0.68 8.24
N LEU A 23 2.35 -1.31 7.11
CA LEU A 23 1.02 -1.80 6.78
C LEU A 23 1.12 -3.21 6.25
N SER A 24 0.18 -4.08 6.63
CA SER A 24 0.03 -5.41 6.06
C SER A 24 -1.45 -5.65 5.84
N ILE A 25 -1.88 -5.81 4.59
CA ILE A 25 -3.29 -5.98 4.22
C ILE A 25 -3.43 -7.18 3.30
N ASP A 26 -4.33 -8.09 3.65
CA ASP A 26 -4.78 -9.13 2.73
C ASP A 26 -5.75 -8.54 1.70
N PHE A 27 -5.56 -8.89 0.44
CA PHE A 27 -6.41 -8.43 -0.66
C PHE A 27 -7.07 -9.59 -1.40
N ARG A 28 -8.25 -9.30 -1.95
CA ARG A 28 -8.91 -10.06 -3.01
C ARG A 28 -9.23 -9.08 -4.13
N ARG A 29 -8.58 -9.26 -5.28
CA ARG A 29 -8.79 -8.45 -6.48
C ARG A 29 -9.56 -9.28 -7.51
N GLU A 30 -10.58 -8.67 -8.09
CA GLU A 30 -11.39 -9.25 -9.15
C GLU A 30 -11.29 -8.36 -10.39
N VAL A 31 -10.94 -8.96 -11.51
CA VAL A 31 -10.86 -8.28 -12.81
C VAL A 31 -11.84 -8.98 -13.74
N VAL A 32 -12.77 -8.21 -14.30
CA VAL A 32 -13.74 -8.71 -15.28
C VAL A 32 -13.35 -8.15 -16.64
N GLU A 33 -12.94 -9.02 -17.56
CA GLU A 33 -12.53 -8.63 -18.91
C GLU A 33 -13.00 -9.70 -19.91
N ASN A 34 -13.70 -9.28 -20.98
CA ASN A 34 -14.19 -10.17 -22.04
C ASN A 34 -14.94 -11.43 -21.53
N ASP A 35 -15.92 -11.22 -20.63
CA ASP A 35 -16.71 -12.27 -19.97
C ASP A 35 -15.90 -13.28 -19.14
N LYS A 36 -14.63 -12.98 -18.86
CA LYS A 36 -13.79 -13.75 -17.93
C LYS A 36 -13.59 -12.96 -16.65
N THR A 37 -13.72 -13.67 -15.53
CA THR A 37 -13.38 -13.16 -14.21
C THR A 37 -12.07 -13.76 -13.76
N GLU A 38 -11.03 -12.93 -13.62
CA GLU A 38 -9.80 -13.31 -12.94
C GLU A 38 -9.85 -12.85 -11.50
N VAL A 39 -9.72 -13.79 -10.57
CA VAL A 39 -9.64 -13.51 -9.14
C VAL A 39 -8.20 -13.75 -8.68
N SER A 40 -7.60 -12.73 -8.09
CA SER A 40 -6.31 -12.82 -7.44
C SER A 40 -6.42 -12.52 -5.94
N THR A 41 -5.63 -13.22 -5.13
CA THR A 41 -5.56 -13.01 -3.68
C THR A 41 -4.13 -12.92 -3.24
N GLY A 42 -3.89 -12.21 -2.14
CA GLY A 42 -2.54 -12.01 -1.66
C GLY A 42 -2.46 -11.09 -0.47
N THR A 43 -1.25 -10.63 -0.18
CA THR A 43 -0.97 -9.70 0.90
C THR A 43 -0.07 -8.57 0.38
N VAL A 44 -0.38 -7.33 0.75
CA VAL A 44 0.47 -6.16 0.51
C VAL A 44 1.12 -5.76 1.81
N HIS A 45 2.44 -5.62 1.80
CA HIS A 45 3.24 -5.11 2.90
C HIS A 45 3.85 -3.77 2.49
N TYR A 46 3.73 -2.77 3.35
CA TYR A 46 4.39 -1.48 3.20
C TYR A 46 5.26 -1.20 4.42
N ASP A 47 6.46 -0.70 4.16
CA ASP A 47 7.39 -0.17 5.15
C ASP A 47 7.77 1.26 4.77
N ALA A 48 7.36 2.21 5.62
CA ALA A 48 7.60 3.63 5.43
C ALA A 48 9.08 4.01 5.63
N ALA A 49 9.81 3.30 6.49
CA ALA A 49 11.22 3.60 6.75
C ALA A 49 12.08 3.34 5.52
N ASP A 50 11.71 2.31 4.75
CA ASP A 50 12.40 1.89 3.54
C ASP A 50 11.73 2.36 2.23
N ALA A 51 10.59 3.06 2.32
CA ALA A 51 9.72 3.39 1.20
C ALA A 51 9.49 2.18 0.26
N ARG A 52 9.27 1.02 0.88
CA ARG A 52 9.27 -0.29 0.20
C ARG A 52 7.88 -0.89 0.26
N VAL A 53 7.45 -1.43 -0.86
CA VAL A 53 6.22 -2.23 -0.97
C VAL A 53 6.57 -3.64 -1.41
N VAL A 54 5.97 -4.63 -0.76
CA VAL A 54 6.02 -6.03 -1.16
C VAL A 54 4.59 -6.51 -1.43
N VAL A 55 4.34 -7.05 -2.61
CA VAL A 55 3.06 -7.67 -2.97
C VAL A 55 3.27 -9.16 -3.14
N GLU A 56 2.67 -9.95 -2.27
CA GLU A 56 2.69 -11.41 -2.33
C GLU A 56 1.37 -11.91 -2.88
N VAL A 57 1.35 -12.32 -4.14
CA VAL A 57 0.20 -12.97 -4.76
C VAL A 57 0.23 -14.45 -4.39
N LYS A 58 -0.86 -14.92 -3.78
CA LYS A 58 -1.07 -16.31 -3.34
C LYS A 58 -1.79 -17.14 -4.40
N ALA A 59 -2.70 -16.51 -5.15
CA ALA A 59 -3.46 -17.12 -6.26
C ALA A 59 -3.80 -16.07 -7.32
N PRO A 60 -3.94 -16.44 -8.61
CA PRO A 60 -3.84 -17.81 -9.14
C PRO A 60 -2.39 -18.26 -9.35
N ILE A 61 -1.46 -17.33 -9.47
CA ILE A 61 -0.03 -17.59 -9.65
C ILE A 61 0.72 -17.09 -8.43
N LYS A 62 1.55 -17.95 -7.82
CA LYS A 62 2.43 -17.53 -6.75
C LYS A 62 3.46 -16.56 -7.33
N GLN A 63 3.45 -15.33 -6.85
CA GLN A 63 4.31 -14.26 -7.35
C GLN A 63 4.64 -13.31 -6.20
N ILE A 64 5.88 -12.83 -6.14
CA ILE A 64 6.32 -11.82 -5.19
C ILE A 64 6.81 -10.63 -5.98
N MET A 65 6.24 -9.45 -5.72
CA MET A 65 6.71 -8.19 -6.30
C MET A 65 7.32 -7.34 -5.19
N VAL A 66 8.49 -6.77 -5.44
CA VAL A 66 9.13 -5.79 -4.57
C VAL A 66 9.28 -4.50 -5.35
N VAL A 67 8.75 -3.41 -4.81
CA VAL A 67 8.92 -2.08 -5.37
C VAL A 67 9.65 -1.21 -4.35
N LYS A 68 10.78 -0.65 -4.76
CA LYS A 68 11.56 0.31 -4.00
C LYS A 68 12.14 1.34 -4.96
N ASP A 69 11.87 2.62 -4.69
CA ASP A 69 12.25 3.75 -5.54
C ASP A 69 11.75 3.62 -6.99
N ASN A 70 12.66 3.40 -7.94
CA ASN A 70 12.39 3.18 -9.36
C ASN A 70 12.63 1.74 -9.80
N VAL A 71 12.82 0.81 -8.85
CA VAL A 71 13.09 -0.60 -9.12
C VAL A 71 11.86 -1.43 -8.80
N LEU A 72 11.45 -2.26 -9.76
CA LEU A 72 10.48 -3.32 -9.60
C LEU A 72 11.19 -4.67 -9.80
N GLU A 73 11.10 -5.52 -8.79
CA GLU A 73 11.54 -6.90 -8.87
C GLU A 73 10.32 -7.81 -8.81
N ILE A 74 10.26 -8.79 -9.70
CA ILE A 74 9.18 -9.79 -9.74
C ILE A 74 9.83 -11.15 -9.66
N TYR A 75 9.47 -11.92 -8.65
CA TYR A 75 9.92 -13.30 -8.47
C TYR A 75 8.76 -14.28 -8.57
N TYR A 76 8.96 -15.29 -9.41
CA TYR A 76 8.05 -16.40 -9.65
C TYR A 76 8.66 -17.66 -9.01
N PRO A 77 8.29 -18.00 -7.76
CA PRO A 77 8.92 -19.09 -7.01
C PRO A 77 8.71 -20.48 -7.60
N VAL A 78 7.62 -20.72 -8.33
CA VAL A 78 7.36 -22.04 -8.93
C VAL A 78 8.30 -22.28 -10.11
N GLU A 79 8.54 -21.25 -10.91
CA GLU A 79 9.39 -21.27 -12.10
C GLU A 79 10.86 -20.99 -11.79
N ASN A 80 11.18 -20.66 -10.53
CA ASN A 80 12.48 -20.18 -10.07
C ASN A 80 13.05 -19.08 -10.98
N ARG A 81 12.21 -18.10 -11.31
CA ARG A 81 12.55 -17.04 -12.26
C ARG A 81 12.30 -15.68 -11.64
N ALA A 82 13.25 -14.78 -11.84
CA ALA A 82 13.14 -13.39 -11.41
C ALA A 82 13.31 -12.45 -12.60
N PHE A 83 12.61 -11.32 -12.53
CA PHE A 83 12.75 -10.20 -13.44
C PHE A 83 13.05 -8.94 -12.63
N ARG A 84 13.91 -8.08 -13.16
CA ARG A 84 14.23 -6.78 -12.57
C ARG A 84 14.02 -5.70 -13.61
N PHE A 85 13.20 -4.72 -13.27
CA PHE A 85 12.89 -3.57 -14.10
C PHE A 85 13.35 -2.31 -13.38
N ILE A 86 14.00 -1.41 -14.11
CA ILE A 86 14.44 -0.11 -13.61
C ILE A 86 13.74 0.96 -14.45
N ALA A 87 12.86 1.71 -13.81
CA ALA A 87 12.12 2.78 -14.44
C ALA A 87 12.92 4.10 -14.42
N LYS A 88 12.62 5.00 -15.37
CA LYS A 88 13.18 6.36 -15.39
C LYS A 88 12.59 7.26 -14.30
N ALA A 89 11.40 6.93 -13.82
CA ALA A 89 10.69 7.65 -12.78
C ALA A 89 10.29 6.68 -11.66
N ARG A 90 9.79 7.24 -10.55
CA ARG A 90 9.22 6.45 -9.45
C ARG A 90 8.08 5.57 -9.97
N ILE A 91 8.07 4.31 -9.54
CA ILE A 91 6.99 3.39 -9.86
C ILE A 91 5.83 3.70 -8.90
N PRO A 92 4.64 4.08 -9.40
CA PRO A 92 3.50 4.32 -8.53
C PRO A 92 3.11 3.02 -7.84
N PHE A 93 2.68 3.10 -6.59
CA PHE A 93 2.20 1.92 -5.87
C PHE A 93 0.69 1.80 -6.07
N PRO A 94 0.20 0.98 -7.03
CA PRO A 94 -1.23 0.81 -7.17
C PRO A 94 -1.78 0.28 -5.84
N PHE A 95 -2.87 0.89 -5.36
CA PHE A 95 -3.58 0.60 -4.11
C PHE A 95 -2.95 1.11 -2.80
N VAL A 96 -1.61 1.21 -2.68
CA VAL A 96 -0.98 1.74 -1.45
C VAL A 96 -1.17 3.24 -1.35
N GLU A 97 -1.06 3.97 -2.46
CA GLU A 97 -1.22 5.43 -2.48
C GLU A 97 -2.62 5.89 -2.05
N SER A 98 -3.66 5.05 -2.19
CA SER A 98 -5.01 5.36 -1.71
C SER A 98 -5.22 5.07 -0.21
N LEU A 99 -4.26 4.42 0.45
CA LEU A 99 -4.33 4.03 1.86
C LEU A 99 -3.47 4.93 2.77
N LEU A 100 -2.59 5.75 2.17
CA LEU A 100 -1.73 6.74 2.82
C LEU A 100 -2.32 8.15 2.66
#